data_AF-A0A0N4UKV5-F1
#
_entry.id   AF-A0A0N4UKV5-F1
#
_cell.length_a   1.000
_cell.length_b   1.000
_cell.length_c   1.000
_cell.angle_alpha   90.00
_cell.angle_beta   90.00
_cell.angle_gamma   90.00
#
_symmetry.space_group_name_H-M   'P 1'
#
loop_
_entity.id
_entity.type
_entity.pdbx_description
1 polymer ?
#
loop_
_entity_poly.entity_id
_entity_poly.type
_entity_poly.pdbx_seq_one_letter_code
_entity_poly.pdbx_strand_id
1 'polypeptide(L)'
;MLPDLSSHLHTLECNFLIDLYKECEQQKPFAKIFGGCSYFHEAVWQCLTKEREFKRSLNKTVGSRNIGGYRLPESLYTPVLKKLKEEGSLNFTQSEGCKI
;
A
#
# COMPACT_ATOMS: atom_id res chain seq x y z
N MET A 1 14.57 -5.27 -2.37
CA MET A 1 13.64 -5.73 -3.43
C MET A 1 12.23 -5.65 -2.88
N LEU A 2 11.30 -5.06 -3.63
CA LEU A 2 9.88 -5.06 -3.28
C LEU A 2 9.30 -6.49 -3.39
N PRO A 3 8.35 -6.88 -2.53
CA PRO A 3 7.63 -8.15 -2.69
C PRO A 3 6.69 -8.10 -3.91
N ASP A 4 5.99 -9.20 -4.19
CA ASP A 4 4.92 -9.25 -5.19
C ASP A 4 3.93 -8.10 -4.96
N LEU A 5 3.65 -7.31 -6.00
CA LEU A 5 2.78 -6.12 -6.00
C LEU A 5 1.39 -6.39 -6.58
N SER A 6 0.95 -7.65 -6.57
CA SER A 6 -0.38 -8.04 -6.98
C SER A 6 -1.43 -7.44 -6.03
N SER A 7 -2.44 -6.76 -6.58
CA SER A 7 -3.39 -5.94 -5.80
C SER A 7 -4.16 -6.72 -4.72
N HIS A 8 -4.44 -7.99 -4.97
CA HIS A 8 -5.15 -8.85 -4.03
C HIS A 8 -4.31 -9.25 -2.79
N LEU A 9 -3.00 -8.99 -2.77
CA LEU A 9 -2.12 -9.35 -1.66
C LEU A 9 -2.06 -8.27 -0.58
N HIS A 10 -2.46 -7.04 -0.90
CA HIS A 10 -2.21 -5.87 -0.06
C HIS A 10 -3.48 -5.17 0.42
N THR A 11 -3.30 -4.33 1.44
CA THR A 11 -4.35 -3.44 1.92
C THR A 11 -4.64 -2.35 0.89
N LEU A 12 -5.81 -1.73 1.00
CA LEU A 12 -6.23 -0.65 0.09
C LEU A 12 -5.23 0.51 0.07
N GLU A 13 -4.64 0.85 1.23
CA GLU A 13 -3.66 1.92 1.39
C GLU A 13 -2.36 1.61 0.64
N CYS A 14 -1.85 0.38 0.76
CA CYS A 14 -0.62 0.01 0.04
C CYS A 14 -0.89 -0.18 -1.45
N ASN A 15 -2.06 -0.69 -1.84
CA ASN A 15 -2.46 -0.75 -3.25
C ASN A 15 -2.50 0.63 -3.90
N PHE A 16 -3.03 1.64 -3.21
CA PHE A 16 -3.02 3.01 -3.72
C PHE A 16 -1.59 3.51 -4.02
N LEU A 17 -0.63 3.25 -3.12
CA LEU A 17 0.77 3.60 -3.35
C LEU A 17 1.40 2.77 -4.49
N ILE A 18 1.04 1.49 -4.61
CA ILE A 18 1.48 0.63 -5.70
C ILE A 18 1.00 1.16 -7.04
N ASP A 19 -0.24 1.64 -7.12
CA ASP A 19 -0.81 2.20 -8.34
C ASP A 19 -0.10 3.50 -8.73
N LEU A 20 0.19 4.39 -7.78
CA LEU A 20 1.02 5.58 -8.02
C LEU A 20 2.43 5.24 -8.50
N TYR A 21 3.04 4.20 -7.92
CA TYR A 21 4.35 3.72 -8.35
C TYR A 21 4.31 3.19 -9.79
N LYS A 22 3.33 2.33 -10.12
CA LYS A 22 3.14 1.79 -11.47
C LYS A 22 2.86 2.90 -12.49
N GLU A 23 2.04 3.88 -12.13
CA GLU A 23 1.77 5.04 -12.98
C GLU A 23 3.06 5.84 -13.26
N CYS A 24 3.89 6.08 -12.24
CA CYS A 24 5.18 6.74 -12.43
C CYS A 24 6.10 5.96 -13.38
N GLU A 25 6.16 4.63 -13.23
CA GLU A 25 6.96 3.77 -14.12
C GLU A 25 6.46 3.77 -15.55
N GLN A 26 5.14 3.84 -15.76
CA GLN A 26 4.52 3.91 -17.08
C GLN A 26 4.78 5.25 -17.78
N GLN A 27 4.64 6.37 -17.05
CA GLN A 27 4.85 7.70 -17.62
C GLN A 27 6.32 7.98 -17.95
N LYS A 28 7.25 7.39 -17.20
CA LYS A 28 8.67 7.65 -17.34
C LYS A 28 9.46 6.35 -17.53
N PRO A 29 9.38 5.71 -18.70
CA PRO A 29 10.16 4.49 -18.95
C PRO A 29 11.68 4.73 -18.75
N PHE A 30 12.17 5.92 -19.08
CA PHE A 30 13.57 6.32 -18.86
C PHE A 30 13.90 6.72 -17.41
N ALA A 31 12.90 7.00 -16.56
CA ALA A 31 13.15 7.31 -15.14
C ALA A 31 13.72 6.14 -14.35
N LYS A 32 13.58 4.90 -14.85
CA LYS A 32 14.23 3.72 -14.26
C LYS A 32 15.75 3.89 -14.17
N ILE A 33 16.35 4.62 -15.12
CA ILE A 33 17.79 4.84 -15.20
C ILE A 33 18.25 6.00 -14.30
N PHE A 34 17.39 6.99 -14.06
CA PHE A 34 17.72 8.19 -13.27
C PHE A 34 17.10 8.21 -11.86
N GLY A 35 16.46 7.12 -11.43
CA GLY A 35 15.79 7.06 -10.12
C GLY A 35 14.53 7.93 -10.02
N GLY A 36 13.87 8.25 -11.13
CA GLY A 36 12.79 9.24 -11.18
C GLY A 36 11.47 8.81 -10.50
N CYS A 37 11.38 7.57 -10.01
CA CYS A 37 10.25 7.07 -9.20
C CYS A 37 10.69 6.60 -7.79
N SER A 38 11.89 6.99 -7.34
CA SER A 38 12.46 6.59 -6.03
C SER A 38 11.55 6.97 -4.86
N TYR A 39 10.89 8.13 -4.91
CA TYR A 39 9.93 8.57 -3.91
C TYR A 39 8.76 7.60 -3.74
N PHE A 40 8.12 7.19 -4.85
CA PHE A 40 7.01 6.23 -4.80
C PHE A 40 7.49 4.83 -4.44
N HIS A 41 8.67 4.42 -4.92
CA HIS A 41 9.27 3.14 -4.54
C HIS A 41 9.51 3.06 -3.02
N GLU A 42 10.05 4.12 -2.41
CA GLU A 42 10.25 4.22 -0.97
C GLU A 42 8.91 4.20 -0.22
N ALA A 43 7.91 4.95 -0.70
CA ALA A 43 6.57 4.96 -0.11
C ALA A 43 5.93 3.56 -0.10
N VAL A 44 6.00 2.85 -1.24
CA VAL A 44 5.50 1.47 -1.36
C VAL A 44 6.28 0.55 -0.41
N TRP A 45 7.61 0.63 -0.38
CA TRP A 45 8.44 -0.22 0.48
C TRP A 45 8.11 -0.04 1.96
N GLN A 46 7.95 1.20 2.42
CA GLN A 46 7.57 1.50 3.80
C GLN A 46 6.16 0.97 4.11
N CYS A 47 5.20 1.16 3.21
CA CYS A 47 3.83 0.66 3.40
C CYS A 47 3.80 -0.87 3.53
N LEU A 48 4.46 -1.57 2.60
CA LEU A 48 4.50 -3.03 2.59
C LEU A 48 5.24 -3.61 3.79
N THR A 49 6.23 -2.88 4.32
CA THR A 49 6.90 -3.24 5.57
C THR A 49 5.95 -3.16 6.76
N LYS A 50 5.20 -2.05 6.88
CA LYS A 50 4.19 -1.84 7.92
C LYS A 50 3.03 -2.83 7.82
N GLU A 51 2.58 -3.10 6.60
CA GLU A 51 1.61 -4.15 6.32
C GLU A 51 2.14 -5.49 6.81
N ARG A 52 3.37 -5.88 6.45
CA ARG A 52 3.96 -7.15 6.89
C ARG A 52 4.07 -7.26 8.41
N GLU A 53 4.44 -6.18 9.10
CA GLU A 53 4.42 -6.10 10.56
C GLU A 53 3.01 -6.33 11.11
N PHE A 54 1.99 -5.72 10.49
CA PHE A 54 0.59 -5.92 10.83
C PHE A 54 0.13 -7.37 10.60
N LYS A 55 0.46 -7.98 9.45
CA LYS A 55 0.14 -9.39 9.17
C LYS A 55 0.77 -10.31 10.23
N ARG A 56 2.00 -10.00 10.65
CA ARG A 56 2.72 -10.74 11.71
C ARG A 56 2.05 -10.59 13.07
N SER A 57 1.53 -9.40 13.42
CA SER A 57 0.80 -9.21 14.68
C SER A 57 -0.57 -9.89 14.66
N LEU A 58 -1.28 -9.85 13.54
CA LEU A 58 -2.55 -10.58 13.34
C LEU A 58 -2.37 -12.10 13.37
N ASN A 59 -1.28 -12.62 12.83
CA ASN A 59 -0.99 -14.05 12.90
C ASN A 59 -0.80 -14.56 14.33
N LYS A 60 -0.33 -13.70 15.25
CA LYS A 60 -0.21 -14.04 16.66
C LYS A 60 -1.57 -14.07 17.37
N THR A 61 -2.58 -13.38 16.85
CA THR A 61 -3.86 -13.15 17.56
C THR A 61 -5.08 -13.78 16.90
N VAL A 62 -5.17 -13.84 15.57
CA VAL A 62 -6.43 -14.12 14.85
C VAL A 62 -6.28 -15.17 13.73
N GLY A 63 -5.06 -15.59 13.36
CA GLY A 63 -4.80 -16.56 12.30
C GLY A 63 -5.14 -15.99 10.91
N SER A 64 -4.13 -15.57 10.13
CA SER A 64 -4.36 -14.82 8.90
C SER A 64 -5.10 -15.65 7.86
N ARG A 65 -6.35 -15.28 7.58
CA ARG A 65 -7.03 -15.65 6.35
C ARG A 65 -7.38 -14.37 5.59
N ASN A 66 -6.75 -14.18 4.44
CA ASN A 66 -7.10 -13.22 3.37
C ASN A 66 -7.03 -11.72 3.70
N ILE A 67 -5.83 -11.15 3.84
CA ILE A 67 -5.66 -9.70 4.10
C ILE A 67 -5.95 -8.83 2.86
N GLY A 68 -6.10 -9.43 1.68
CA GLY A 68 -6.56 -8.74 0.47
C GLY A 68 -7.94 -8.12 0.68
N GLY A 69 -8.00 -6.78 0.73
CA GLY A 69 -9.21 -6.01 1.01
C GLY A 69 -9.34 -5.50 2.46
N TYR A 70 -8.38 -5.79 3.34
CA TYR A 70 -8.34 -5.17 4.67
C TYR A 70 -7.77 -3.75 4.58
N ARG A 71 -8.09 -2.94 5.60
CA ARG A 71 -7.51 -1.62 5.80
C ARG A 71 -6.35 -1.70 6.78
N LEU A 72 -5.26 -1.02 6.45
CA LEU A 72 -4.14 -0.82 7.36
C LEU A 72 -4.59 0.13 8.48
N PRO A 73 -4.36 -0.20 9.77
CA PRO A 73 -4.64 0.73 10.85
C PRO A 73 -3.88 2.04 10.67
N GLU A 74 -4.52 3.17 10.99
CA GLU A 74 -3.90 4.49 10.87
C GLU A 74 -2.64 4.66 11.72
N SER A 75 -2.53 3.89 12.81
CA SER A 75 -1.33 3.83 13.65
C SER A 75 -0.09 3.34 12.90
N LEU A 76 -0.28 2.61 11.80
CA LEU A 76 0.78 2.06 10.96
C LEU A 76 1.01 2.88 9.68
N TYR A 77 0.32 4.02 9.52
CA TYR A 77 0.51 4.88 8.36
C TYR A 77 1.92 5.46 8.34
N THR A 78 2.55 5.33 7.18
CA THR A 78 3.81 6.01 6.86
C THR A 78 3.57 7.52 6.72
N PRO A 79 4.61 8.37 6.78
CA PRO A 79 4.45 9.81 6.57
C PRO A 79 3.74 10.16 5.26
N VAL A 80 3.97 9.37 4.20
CA VAL A 80 3.29 9.53 2.90
C VAL A 80 1.80 9.23 3.01
N LEU A 81 1.41 8.13 3.66
CA LEU A 81 0.00 7.81 3.88
C LEU A 81 -0.71 8.85 4.74
N LYS A 82 -0.05 9.37 5.79
CA LYS A 82 -0.61 10.44 6.62
C LYS A 82 -0.88 11.70 5.80
N LYS A 83 0.11 12.12 4.99
CA LYS A 83 -0.02 13.26 4.08
C LYS A 83 -1.16 13.06 3.08
N LEU A 84 -1.24 11.89 2.43
CA LEU A 84 -2.32 11.58 1.48
C LEU A 84 -3.70 11.55 2.15
N LYS A 85 -3.78 11.13 3.42
CA LYS A 85 -5.01 11.19 4.20
C LYS A 85 -5.43 12.64 4.47
N GLU A 86 -4.48 13.49 4.88
CA GLU A 86 -4.71 14.93 5.14
C GLU A 86 -5.10 15.69 3.87
N GLU A 87 -4.54 15.33 2.72
CA GLU A 87 -4.90 15.88 1.41
C GLU A 87 -6.27 15.40 0.90
N GLY A 88 -6.91 14.43 1.57
CA GLY A 88 -8.16 13.83 1.13
C GLY A 88 -8.01 12.91 -0.09
N SER A 89 -6.79 12.50 -0.43
CA SER A 89 -6.51 11.57 -1.53
C SER A 89 -6.85 10.11 -1.17
N LEU A 90 -6.85 9.76 0.12
CA LEU A 90 -7.26 8.45 0.63
C LEU A 90 -8.75 8.40 0.96
N ASN A 91 -9.61 8.64 -0.03
CA ASN A 91 -11.06 8.50 0.12
C ASN A 91 -11.53 7.07 -0.12
N PHE A 92 -11.11 6.13 0.74
CA PHE A 92 -11.70 4.80 0.76
C PHE A 92 -13.09 4.90 1.43
N THR A 93 -14.09 5.35 0.68
CA THR A 93 -15.49 5.27 1.09
C THR A 93 -15.80 3.82 1.49
N GLN A 94 -16.62 3.64 2.52
CA GLN A 94 -16.85 2.39 3.25
C GLN A 94 -17.54 1.25 2.44
N SER A 95 -17.44 1.26 1.11
CA SER A 95 -17.94 0.26 0.16
C SER A 95 -16.73 -0.32 -0.57
N GLU A 96 -16.27 -1.55 -0.37
CA GLU A 96 -16.96 -2.79 -0.72
C GLU A 96 -16.57 -3.91 0.25
N GLY A 97 -17.26 -3.95 1.38
CA GLY A 97 -17.40 -5.14 2.21
C GLY A 97 -18.67 -5.92 1.88
N CYS A 98 -19.07 -5.98 0.61
CA CYS A 98 -20.04 -6.96 0.11
C CYS A 98 -19.25 -8.06 -0.61
N LYS A 99 -18.84 -9.08 0.13
CA LYS A 99 -18.73 -10.43 -0.43
C LYS A 99 -19.99 -11.16 0.02
N ILE A 100 -20.69 -11.75 -0.96
CA ILE A 100 -21.86 -12.63 -0.80
C ILE A 100 -21.61 -13.62 0.35
#